data_AF-A0AAJ2KGN2-F1
#
_entry.id   AF-A0AAJ2KGN2-F1
#
_cell.length_a   1.000
_cell.length_b   1.000
_cell.length_c   1.000
_cell.angle_alpha   90.00
_cell.angle_beta   90.00
_cell.angle_gamma   90.00
#
_symmetry.space_group_name_H-M   'P 1'
#
loop_
_entity.id
_entity.type
_entity.pdbx_description
1 polymer ?
#
loop_
_entity_poly.entity_id
_entity_poly.type
_entity_poly.pdbx_seq_one_letter_code
_entity_poly.pdbx_strand_id
1 'polypeptide(L)'
;MQERLKVTKAAMDEMLKKGASHKLELEIESVYEGNKDHVTQLYEKIRETKKEFIEDGLLTPQEVENITKAKIIDLNKEDKIIPSSNLSRSLSVNNLAVHYL
;
A
#
# COMPACT_ATOMS: atom_id res chain seq x y z
N MET A 1 -31.56 -1.63 31.07
CA MET A 1 -30.08 -1.69 31.22
C MET A 1 -29.41 -2.55 30.16
N GLN A 2 -29.95 -3.71 29.79
CA GLN A 2 -29.32 -4.62 28.80
C GLN A 2 -29.19 -4.03 27.39
N GLU A 3 -30.15 -3.22 26.90
CA GLU A 3 -30.03 -2.56 25.59
C GLU A 3 -28.89 -1.53 25.53
N ARG A 4 -28.74 -0.69 26.56
CA ARG A 4 -27.66 0.30 26.61
C ARG A 4 -26.28 -0.37 26.58
N LEU A 5 -26.11 -1.49 27.29
CA LEU A 5 -24.86 -2.28 27.27
C LEU A 5 -24.54 -2.90 25.91
N LYS A 6 -25.57 -3.34 25.16
CA LYS A 6 -25.39 -3.88 23.80
C LYS A 6 -24.94 -2.80 22.81
N VAL A 7 -25.53 -1.60 22.89
CA VAL A 7 -25.14 -0.45 22.07
C VAL A 7 -23.69 -0.05 22.36
N THR A 8 -23.28 0.00 23.63
CA THR A 8 -21.89 0.34 24.00
C THR A 8 -20.90 -0.72 23.51
N LYS A 9 -21.25 -2.01 23.55
CA LYS A 9 -20.39 -3.08 23.04
C LYS A 9 -20.19 -2.97 21.52
N ALA A 10 -21.27 -2.79 20.76
CA ALA A 10 -21.19 -2.62 19.31
C ALA A 10 -20.34 -1.41 18.91
N ALA A 11 -20.47 -0.28 19.62
CA ALA A 11 -19.67 0.91 19.37
C ALA A 11 -18.17 0.70 19.67
N MET A 12 -17.84 -0.07 20.72
CA MET A 12 -16.44 -0.42 21.01
C MET A 12 -15.85 -1.37 19.95
N ASP A 13 -16.62 -2.38 19.55
CA ASP A 13 -16.21 -3.33 18.50
C ASP A 13 -15.96 -2.59 17.16
N GLU A 14 -16.82 -1.63 16.81
CA GLU A 14 -16.64 -0.78 15.62
C GLU A 14 -15.37 0.09 15.72
N MET A 15 -15.13 0.70 16.88
CA MET A 15 -13.93 1.52 17.10
C MET A 15 -12.64 0.69 16.98
N LEU A 16 -12.62 -0.50 17.57
CA LEU A 16 -11.49 -1.43 17.48
C LEU A 16 -11.24 -1.86 16.04
N LYS A 17 -12.30 -2.22 15.30
CA LYS A 17 -12.20 -2.54 13.87
C LYS A 17 -11.62 -1.40 13.07
N LYS A 18 -12.10 -0.17 13.28
CA LYS A 18 -11.62 1.02 12.56
C LYS A 18 -10.14 1.29 12.85
N GLY A 19 -9.72 1.12 14.10
CA GLY A 19 -8.32 1.19 14.50
C GLY A 19 -7.45 0.12 13.82
N ALA A 20 -7.91 -1.13 13.80
CA ALA A 20 -7.21 -2.23 13.13
C ALA A 20 -7.10 -2.01 11.61
N SER A 21 -8.18 -1.52 10.97
CA SER A 21 -8.17 -1.19 9.53
C SER A 21 -7.13 -0.11 9.22
N HIS A 22 -7.10 0.97 10.00
CA HIS A 22 -6.14 2.04 9.78
C HIS A 22 -4.69 1.59 10.03
N LYS A 23 -4.46 0.77 11.06
CA LYS A 23 -3.14 0.18 11.32
C LYS A 23 -2.66 -0.69 10.16
N LEU A 24 -3.56 -1.52 9.59
CA LEU A 24 -3.25 -2.33 8.42
C LEU A 24 -2.86 -1.46 7.22
N GLU A 25 -3.57 -0.38 6.93
CA GLU A 25 -3.22 0.55 5.84
C GLU A 25 -1.80 1.10 5.98
N LEU A 26 -1.43 1.54 7.18
CA LEU A 26 -0.10 2.10 7.47
C LEU A 26 1.01 1.06 7.36
N GLU A 27 0.77 -0.18 7.80
CA GLU A 27 1.76 -1.24 7.68
C GLU A 27 1.96 -1.67 6.23
N ILE A 28 0.88 -1.76 5.44
CA ILE A 28 0.97 -2.03 4.00
C ILE A 28 1.72 -0.92 3.27
N GLU A 29 1.50 0.34 3.63
CA GLU A 29 2.22 1.49 3.09
C GLU A 29 3.72 1.43 3.39
N SER A 30 4.08 1.22 4.66
CA SER A 30 5.47 1.06 5.07
C SER A 30 6.18 -0.09 4.36
N VAL A 31 5.51 -1.25 4.24
CA VAL A 31 6.03 -2.40 3.51
C VAL A 31 6.17 -2.09 2.02
N TYR A 32 5.21 -1.38 1.42
CA TYR A 32 5.27 -0.98 0.02
C TYR A 32 6.45 -0.05 -0.26
N GLU A 33 6.56 1.06 0.47
CA GLU A 33 7.64 2.04 0.29
C GLU A 33 9.02 1.42 0.47
N GLY A 34 9.19 0.53 1.46
CA GLY A 34 10.46 -0.12 1.73
C GLY A 34 10.85 -1.22 0.73
N ASN A 35 9.94 -1.69 -0.12
CA ASN A 35 10.18 -2.87 -0.98
C ASN A 35 9.65 -2.71 -2.42
N LYS A 36 9.21 -1.52 -2.85
CA LYS A 36 8.60 -1.30 -4.17
C LYS A 36 9.49 -1.68 -5.36
N ASP A 37 10.81 -1.56 -5.21
CA ASP A 37 11.79 -1.97 -6.22
C ASP A 37 12.11 -3.47 -6.21
N HIS A 38 11.57 -4.21 -5.23
CA HIS A 38 11.82 -5.64 -5.00
C HIS A 38 10.49 -6.39 -4.87
N VAL A 39 9.83 -6.57 -6.02
CA VAL A 39 8.47 -7.14 -6.13
C VAL A 39 8.29 -8.45 -5.35
N THR A 40 9.24 -9.38 -5.41
CA THR A 40 9.15 -10.65 -4.67
C THR A 40 9.11 -10.43 -3.16
N GLN A 41 10.00 -9.59 -2.62
CA GLN A 41 10.05 -9.28 -1.18
C GLN A 41 8.82 -8.49 -0.74
N LEU A 42 8.31 -7.60 -1.59
CA LEU A 42 7.07 -6.87 -1.36
C LEU A 42 5.89 -7.83 -1.17
N TYR A 43 5.72 -8.79 -2.08
CA TYR A 43 4.65 -9.79 -1.98
C TYR A 43 4.76 -10.68 -0.73
N GLU A 44 5.97 -11.11 -0.39
CA GLU A 44 6.21 -11.94 0.79
C GLU A 44 5.85 -11.19 2.08
N LYS A 45 6.36 -9.96 2.24
CA LYS A 45 6.10 -9.14 3.43
C LYS A 45 4.62 -8.75 3.55
N ILE A 46 3.97 -8.39 2.45
CA ILE A 46 2.51 -8.13 2.46
C ILE A 46 1.75 -9.39 2.91
N ARG A 47 2.18 -10.58 2.48
CA ARG A 47 1.54 -11.85 2.91
C ARG A 47 1.72 -12.08 4.42
N GLU A 48 2.89 -11.80 4.95
CA GLU A 48 3.18 -11.90 6.39
C GLU A 48 2.33 -10.92 7.20
N THR A 49 2.32 -9.64 6.83
CA THR A 49 1.48 -8.62 7.46
C THR A 49 0.01 -9.04 7.44
N LYS A 50 -0.53 -9.49 6.31
CA LYS A 50 -1.93 -9.96 6.26
C LYS A 50 -2.21 -11.11 7.22
N LYS A 51 -1.25 -12.03 7.40
CA LYS A 51 -1.41 -13.18 8.30
C LYS A 51 -1.52 -12.74 9.76
N GLU A 52 -0.69 -11.79 10.17
CA GLU A 52 -0.71 -11.22 11.54
C GLU A 52 -2.08 -10.59 11.86
N PHE A 53 -2.63 -9.76 10.97
CA PHE A 53 -3.94 -9.13 11.19
C PHE A 53 -5.11 -10.11 11.16
N ILE A 54 -4.99 -11.22 10.43
CA ILE A 54 -5.99 -12.30 10.45
C ILE A 54 -5.92 -13.06 11.77
N GLU A 55 -4.72 -13.29 12.31
CA GLU A 55 -4.50 -13.98 13.58
C GLU A 55 -4.96 -13.14 14.78
N ASP A 56 -4.82 -11.81 14.71
CA ASP A 56 -5.36 -10.86 15.70
C ASP A 56 -6.89 -10.93 15.85
N GLY A 57 -7.61 -11.47 14.86
CA GLY A 57 -9.03 -11.77 14.92
C GLY A 57 -9.96 -10.54 14.97
N LEU A 58 -9.42 -9.32 14.95
CA LEU A 58 -10.19 -8.07 14.91
C LEU A 58 -10.81 -7.82 13.53
N LEU A 59 -10.13 -8.25 12.47
CA LEU A 59 -10.60 -8.16 11.09
C LEU A 59 -10.79 -9.57 10.52
N THR A 60 -11.80 -9.72 9.68
CA THR A 60 -12.00 -10.94 8.91
C THR A 60 -10.96 -11.03 7.78
N PRO A 61 -10.63 -12.24 7.31
CA PRO A 61 -9.73 -12.42 6.15
C PRO A 61 -10.16 -11.61 4.91
N GLN A 62 -11.47 -11.46 4.72
CA GLN A 62 -12.02 -10.69 3.61
C GLN A 62 -11.83 -9.18 3.80
N GLU A 63 -12.03 -8.65 5.01
CA GLU A 63 -11.75 -7.24 5.33
C GLU A 63 -10.25 -6.93 5.11
N VAL A 64 -9.35 -7.78 5.60
CA VAL A 64 -7.90 -7.63 5.43
C VAL A 64 -7.50 -7.59 3.95
N GLU A 65 -8.02 -8.53 3.16
CA GLU A 65 -7.71 -8.61 1.72
C GLU A 65 -8.25 -7.40 0.95
N ASN A 66 -9.45 -6.92 1.29
CA ASN A 66 -10.06 -5.75 0.64
C ASN A 66 -9.28 -4.46 0.93
N ILE A 67 -8.92 -4.23 2.20
CA ILE A 67 -8.15 -3.05 2.63
C ILE A 67 -6.78 -3.07 1.96
N THR A 68 -6.09 -4.22 2.01
CA THR A 68 -4.75 -4.36 1.41
C THR A 68 -4.77 -4.08 -0.08
N LYS A 69 -5.74 -4.64 -0.82
CA LYS A 69 -5.89 -4.41 -2.26
C LYS A 69 -6.15 -2.94 -2.58
N ALA A 70 -7.06 -2.30 -1.86
CA ALA A 70 -7.39 -0.89 -2.07
C ALA A 70 -6.14 -0.01 -1.89
N LYS A 71 -5.42 -0.20 -0.78
CA LYS A 71 -4.20 0.58 -0.47
C LYS A 71 -3.09 0.36 -1.49
N ILE A 72 -2.83 -0.88 -1.91
CA ILE A 72 -1.81 -1.17 -2.96
C ILE A 72 -2.17 -0.52 -4.29
N ILE A 73 -3.46 -0.50 -4.66
CA ILE A 73 -3.91 0.15 -5.91
C ILE A 73 -3.64 1.65 -5.83
N ASP A 74 -3.94 2.28 -4.70
CA ASP A 74 -3.76 3.72 -4.53
C ASP A 74 -2.27 4.11 -4.51
N LEU A 75 -1.43 3.38 -3.78
CA LEU A 75 0.03 3.57 -3.80
C LEU A 75 0.63 3.42 -5.20
N ASN A 76 0.19 2.40 -5.95
CA ASN A 76 0.63 2.23 -7.34
C ASN A 76 0.19 3.37 -8.27
N LYS A 77 -0.93 4.05 -7.99
CA LYS A 77 -1.34 5.24 -8.75
C LYS A 77 -0.49 6.44 -8.38
N GLU A 78 -0.25 6.66 -7.09
CA GLU A 78 0.56 7.76 -6.58
C GLU A 78 2.00 7.69 -7.10
N ASP A 79 2.63 6.50 -7.06
CA ASP A 79 3.98 6.29 -7.59
C ASP A 79 4.08 6.54 -9.10
N LYS A 80 3.02 6.27 -9.86
CA LYS A 80 2.96 6.58 -11.31
C LYS A 80 2.75 8.06 -11.61
N ILE A 81 2.26 8.85 -10.65
CA ILE A 81 1.99 10.28 -10.82
C ILE A 81 3.26 11.11 -10.56
N ILE A 82 4.25 10.60 -9.82
CA ILE A 82 5.53 11.30 -9.62
C ILE A 82 6.32 11.29 -10.94
N PRO A 83 6.46 12.43 -11.64
CA PRO A 83 7.25 12.50 -12.85
C PRO A 83 8.72 12.36 -12.43
N SER A 84 9.47 11.51 -13.12
CA SER A 84 10.92 11.46 -13.01
C SER A 84 11.52 12.81 -13.39
N SER A 85 11.67 13.71 -12.42
CA SER A 85 12.15 15.08 -12.61
C SER A 85 13.65 15.18 -12.91
N ASN A 86 14.28 14.14 -13.49
CA ASN A 86 15.70 14.11 -13.84
C ASN A 86 16.01 13.45 -15.21
N LEU A 87 15.07 13.43 -16.16
CA LEU A 87 15.46 13.23 -17.57
C LEU A 87 16.04 14.54 -18.12
N SER A 88 17.24 14.87 -17.64
CA SER A 88 18.12 15.85 -18.26
C SER A 88 18.32 15.43 -19.72
N ARG A 89 17.70 16.18 -20.64
CA ARG A 89 17.88 16.02 -22.09
C ARG A 89 19.31 16.44 -22.44
N SER A 90 20.30 15.60 -22.18
CA SER A 90 21.54 15.63 -22.95
C SER A 90 21.29 14.88 -24.26
N LEU A 91 20.56 15.51 -25.19
CA LEU A 91 20.59 15.11 -26.59
C LEU A 91 21.97 15.51 -27.13
N SER A 92 22.95 14.63 -26.93
CA SER A 92 24.20 14.68 -27.69
C SER A 92 23.86 14.33 -29.13
N VAL A 93 23.48 15.34 -29.92
CA VAL A 93 23.41 15.28 -31.37
C VAL A 93 24.84 15.33 -31.93
N ASN A 94 25.62 14.28 -31.69
CA ASN A 94 26.74 13.97 -32.59
C ASN A 94 26.17 13.17 -33.76
N ASN A 95 25.45 13.87 -34.64
CA ASN A 95 25.05 13.32 -35.91
C ASN A 95 26.13 13.65 -36.95
N LEU A 96 26.68 12.59 -37.53
CA LEU A 96 27.51 12.54 -38.73
C LEU A 96 27.24 13.70 -39.70
N ALA A 97 28.18 14.62 -39.81
CA ALA A 97 28.27 15.56 -40.94
C ALA A 97 29.72 15.65 -41.45
N VAL A 98 30.41 14.50 -41.53
CA VAL A 98 31.67 14.38 -42.27
C VAL A 98 31.53 13.18 -43.19
N HIS A 99 31.18 13.44 -44.44
CA HIS A 99 31.63 12.77 -45.66
C HIS A 99 30.64 13.04 -46.79
N TYR A 100 30.61 14.29 -47.25
CA TYR A 100 30.40 14.60 -48.67
C TYR A 100 31.09 15.93 -48.94
N LEU A 101 32.33 15.83 -49.44
CA LEU A 101 32.91 16.60 -50.54
C LEU A 101 34.28 16.00 -50.86
#